data_AF-A0A661YQX0-F1
#
_entry.id   AF-A0A661YQX0-F1
#
_cell.length_a   1.000
_cell.length_b   1.000
_cell.length_c   1.000
_cell.angle_alpha   90.00
_cell.angle_beta   90.00
_cell.angle_gamma   90.00
#
_symmetry.space_group_name_H-M   'P 1'
#
loop_
_entity.id
_entity.type
_entity.pdbx_description
1 polymer ?
#
loop_
_entity_poly.entity_id
_entity_poly.type
_entity_poly.pdbx_seq_one_letter_code
_entity_poly.pdbx_strand_id
1 'polypeptide(L)'
;VCYNNIREIVAKAAEYGNFVRVDMEDSQCVDREITLFRRLKDEFPENTGLVFQSYMKRTLDDIKGLEDLNTVSNPVNYRLCKGIYVEPAEVAFKKYQEINDHFLTDLEYIFENKMYPGIATHDKPLVEGAYKLIEKYNVPKEMYEFQMLYGVTPELRKSVVEKGHRMRVYVPFGSQWFAYSTRRLKENPRMASLIIKALFFRG
;
A
#
# COMPACT_ATOMS: atom_id res chain seq x y z
N VAL A 1 20.84 -6.21 12.17
CA VAL A 1 20.24 -7.45 11.64
C VAL A 1 19.16 -7.15 10.61
N CYS A 2 17.97 -6.63 10.97
CA CYS A 2 16.87 -6.39 10.01
C CYS A 2 17.29 -5.63 8.73
N TYR A 3 17.94 -4.47 8.87
CA TYR A 3 18.42 -3.70 7.71
C TYR A 3 19.34 -4.51 6.79
N ASN A 4 20.30 -5.28 7.33
CA ASN A 4 21.22 -6.05 6.50
C ASN A 4 20.48 -7.10 5.68
N ASN A 5 19.54 -7.82 6.31
CA ASN A 5 18.75 -8.85 5.63
C ASN A 5 17.91 -8.27 4.49
N ILE A 6 17.20 -7.17 4.73
CA ILE A 6 16.38 -6.56 3.67
C ILE A 6 17.23 -5.91 2.59
N ARG A 7 18.37 -5.31 2.95
CA ARG A 7 19.33 -4.77 1.99
C ARG A 7 19.84 -5.85 1.05
N GLU A 8 20.18 -7.04 1.54
CA GLU A 8 20.60 -8.18 0.71
C GLU A 8 19.51 -8.58 -0.30
N ILE A 9 18.24 -8.60 0.13
CA ILE A 9 17.10 -8.90 -0.75
C ILE A 9 16.92 -7.81 -1.81
N VAL A 10 16.97 -6.53 -1.43
CA VAL A 10 16.81 -5.40 -2.36
C VAL A 10 17.97 -5.34 -3.36
N ALA A 11 19.21 -5.53 -2.90
CA ALA A 11 20.39 -5.60 -3.76
C ALA A 11 20.23 -6.72 -4.80
N LYS A 12 19.81 -7.91 -4.36
CA LYS A 12 19.60 -9.03 -5.27
C LYS A 12 18.45 -8.76 -6.25
N ALA A 13 17.37 -8.11 -5.82
CA ALA A 13 16.28 -7.73 -6.71
C ALA A 13 16.73 -6.70 -7.75
N ALA A 14 17.56 -5.73 -7.35
CA ALA A 14 18.09 -4.69 -8.22
C ALA A 14 18.94 -5.26 -9.37
N GLU A 15 19.72 -6.32 -9.12
CA GLU A 15 20.48 -7.04 -10.18
C GLU A 15 19.58 -7.55 -11.33
N TYR A 16 18.29 -7.77 -11.07
CA TYR A 16 17.32 -8.24 -12.06
C TYR A 16 16.30 -7.16 -12.48
N GLY A 17 16.52 -5.90 -12.10
CA GLY A 17 15.56 -4.82 -12.36
C GLY A 17 14.20 -5.00 -11.66
N ASN A 18 14.17 -5.77 -10.56
CA ASN A 18 12.95 -6.04 -9.79
C ASN A 18 12.74 -5.01 -8.68
N PHE A 19 11.52 -4.99 -8.15
CA PHE A 19 11.08 -4.08 -7.10
C PHE A 19 10.71 -4.84 -5.82
N VAL A 20 11.11 -4.31 -4.67
CA VAL A 20 10.80 -4.83 -3.33
C VAL A 20 9.98 -3.79 -2.57
N ARG A 21 8.79 -4.18 -2.11
CA ARG A 21 7.98 -3.37 -1.19
C ARG A 21 8.32 -3.74 0.25
N VAL A 22 8.67 -2.74 1.06
CA VAL A 22 8.68 -2.87 2.52
C VAL A 22 7.24 -2.69 3.00
N ASP A 23 6.58 -3.78 3.40
CA ASP A 23 5.26 -3.71 4.04
C ASP A 23 5.39 -3.09 5.44
N MET A 24 4.36 -2.36 5.88
CA MET A 24 4.34 -1.62 7.16
C MET A 24 3.62 -2.46 8.21
N GLU A 25 4.29 -2.68 9.34
CA GLU A 25 3.74 -3.42 10.48
C GLU A 25 2.87 -2.52 11.39
N ASP A 26 2.74 -2.84 12.66
CA ASP A 26 1.97 -2.06 13.62
C ASP A 26 2.66 -0.73 14.01
N SER A 27 1.95 0.09 14.78
CA SER A 27 2.39 1.44 15.16
C SER A 27 3.76 1.51 15.85
N GLN A 28 4.23 0.42 16.47
CA GLN A 28 5.51 0.38 17.16
C GLN A 28 6.71 0.27 16.19
N CYS A 29 6.45 -0.11 14.94
CA CYS A 29 7.47 -0.35 13.94
C CYS A 29 7.66 0.83 12.98
N VAL A 30 6.64 1.70 12.84
CA VAL A 30 6.58 2.76 11.82
C VAL A 30 7.87 3.59 11.72
N ASP A 31 8.37 4.14 12.84
CA ASP A 31 9.58 4.99 12.83
C ASP A 31 10.82 4.23 12.35
N ARG A 32 10.93 2.96 12.74
CA ARG A 32 12.06 2.09 12.38
C ARG A 32 11.97 1.70 10.91
N GLU A 33 10.78 1.45 10.41
CA GLU A 33 10.52 1.11 9.00
C GLU A 33 10.75 2.31 8.08
N ILE A 34 10.33 3.52 8.48
CA ILE A 34 10.65 4.77 7.78
C ILE A 34 12.16 4.98 7.73
N THR A 35 12.86 4.88 8.87
CA THR A 35 14.31 5.04 8.93
C THR A 35 15.04 4.02 8.04
N LEU A 36 14.59 2.78 8.05
CA LEU A 36 15.10 1.70 7.21
C LEU A 36 14.86 2.00 5.73
N PHE A 37 13.66 2.46 5.38
CA PHE A 37 13.30 2.81 4.01
C PHE A 37 14.17 3.95 3.46
N ARG A 38 14.43 5.01 4.25
CA ARG A 38 15.32 6.10 3.85
C ARG A 38 16.68 5.58 3.38
N ARG A 39 17.27 4.68 4.17
CA ARG A 39 18.57 4.06 3.85
C ARG A 39 18.51 3.19 2.60
N LEU A 40 17.41 2.45 2.39
CA LEU A 40 17.24 1.63 1.18
C LEU A 40 17.00 2.48 -0.07
N LYS A 41 16.25 3.58 0.04
CA LYS A 41 15.94 4.47 -1.10
C LYS A 41 17.17 5.25 -1.55
N ASP A 42 18.04 5.64 -0.61
CA ASP A 42 19.34 6.26 -0.92
C ASP A 42 20.23 5.31 -1.73
N GLU A 43 20.29 4.04 -1.34
CA GLU A 43 21.16 3.05 -1.98
C GLU A 43 20.54 2.42 -3.26
N PHE A 44 19.22 2.25 -3.30
CA PHE A 44 18.48 1.58 -4.38
C PHE A 44 17.27 2.43 -4.82
N PRO A 45 17.50 3.58 -5.48
CA PRO A 45 16.46 4.57 -5.74
C PRO A 45 15.28 4.06 -6.57
N GLU A 46 15.47 3.04 -7.42
CA GLU A 46 14.43 2.49 -8.31
C GLU A 46 13.76 1.22 -7.78
N ASN A 47 14.39 0.51 -6.84
CA ASN A 47 14.04 -0.88 -6.54
C ASN A 47 13.29 -1.07 -5.21
N THR A 48 13.00 0.02 -4.48
CA THR A 48 12.32 -0.05 -3.19
C THR A 48 11.18 0.94 -3.04
N GLY A 49 10.23 0.60 -2.18
CA GLY A 49 9.17 1.50 -1.73
C GLY A 49 8.61 1.06 -0.38
N LEU A 50 7.86 1.97 0.24
CA LEU A 50 7.29 1.77 1.57
C LEU A 50 5.76 1.64 1.51
N VAL A 51 5.13 1.05 2.52
CA VAL A 51 3.69 1.07 2.72
C VAL A 51 3.30 2.16 3.71
N PHE A 52 2.21 2.85 3.47
CA PHE A 52 1.57 3.76 4.42
C PHE A 52 0.12 3.33 4.71
N GLN A 53 -0.36 3.67 5.90
CA GLN A 53 -1.62 3.20 6.46
C GLN A 53 -2.53 4.39 6.79
N SER A 54 -3.52 4.68 5.98
CA SER A 54 -4.34 5.90 6.09
C SER A 54 -5.20 5.97 7.36
N TYR A 55 -5.38 4.87 8.10
CA TYR A 55 -6.04 4.91 9.40
C TYR A 55 -5.18 5.53 10.51
N MET A 56 -3.86 5.69 10.33
CA MET A 56 -2.99 6.30 11.34
C MET A 56 -3.03 7.80 11.18
N LYS A 57 -3.24 8.53 12.28
CA LYS A 57 -3.32 9.99 12.28
C LYS A 57 -2.02 10.67 11.83
N ARG A 58 -0.89 9.97 11.98
CA ARG A 58 0.45 10.44 11.61
C ARG A 58 0.79 10.29 10.13
N THR A 59 0.04 9.49 9.37
CA THR A 59 0.44 9.04 8.03
C THR A 59 0.69 10.19 7.06
N LEU A 60 -0.16 11.21 7.05
CA LEU A 60 0.03 12.33 6.14
C LEU A 60 1.37 13.03 6.43
N ASP A 61 1.65 13.34 7.70
CA ASP A 61 2.87 14.02 8.11
C ASP A 61 4.12 13.17 7.87
N ASP A 62 4.03 11.85 8.03
CA ASP A 62 5.12 10.93 7.67
C ASP A 62 5.40 10.94 6.15
N ILE A 63 4.36 10.99 5.31
CA ILE A 63 4.51 11.12 3.85
C ILE A 63 5.20 12.46 3.51
N LYS A 64 4.78 13.57 4.13
CA LYS A 64 5.42 14.88 3.93
C LYS A 64 6.89 14.86 4.35
N GLY A 65 7.20 14.18 5.46
CA GLY A 65 8.55 14.06 6.00
C GLY A 65 9.54 13.25 5.14
N LEU A 66 9.10 12.74 3.98
CA LEU A 66 9.91 12.01 3.01
C LEU A 66 10.01 12.69 1.64
N GLU A 67 9.55 13.95 1.52
CA GLU A 67 9.63 14.72 0.27
C GLU A 67 11.05 14.92 -0.25
N ASP A 68 12.03 15.03 0.65
CA ASP A 68 13.45 15.14 0.31
C ASP A 68 13.98 13.91 -0.46
N LEU A 69 13.31 12.76 -0.36
CA LEU A 69 13.64 11.56 -1.15
C LEU A 69 13.03 11.57 -2.55
N ASN A 70 12.11 12.51 -2.82
CA ASN A 70 11.38 12.56 -4.08
C ASN A 70 12.16 13.32 -5.14
N THR A 71 12.41 12.67 -6.26
CA THR A 71 13.10 13.29 -7.41
C THR A 71 12.33 13.00 -8.68
N VAL A 72 12.51 13.85 -9.70
CA VAL A 72 11.84 13.67 -11.00
C VAL A 72 12.26 12.36 -11.67
N SER A 73 13.54 11.98 -11.57
CA SER A 73 14.06 10.74 -12.16
C SER A 73 13.66 9.51 -11.36
N ASN A 74 13.57 9.62 -10.03
CA ASN A 74 13.27 8.51 -9.12
C ASN A 74 12.19 8.91 -8.10
N PRO A 75 10.93 9.08 -8.52
CA PRO A 75 9.85 9.42 -7.60
C PRO A 75 9.78 8.46 -6.42
N VAL A 76 9.42 8.93 -5.24
CA VAL A 76 9.20 8.01 -4.13
C VAL A 76 7.98 7.15 -4.43
N ASN A 77 8.11 5.86 -4.16
CA ASN A 77 7.09 4.88 -4.45
C ASN A 77 6.44 4.40 -3.16
N TYR A 78 5.17 4.69 -2.96
CA TYR A 78 4.39 4.26 -1.80
C TYR A 78 3.28 3.30 -2.18
N ARG A 79 2.96 2.34 -1.30
CA ARG A 79 1.68 1.64 -1.33
C ARG A 79 0.83 2.26 -0.23
N LEU A 80 -0.28 2.88 -0.60
CA LEU A 80 -1.23 3.43 0.35
C LEU A 80 -2.36 2.43 0.58
N CYS A 81 -2.57 2.02 1.83
CA CYS A 81 -3.66 1.14 2.25
C CYS A 81 -4.38 1.75 3.45
N LYS A 82 -5.50 1.16 3.89
CA LYS A 82 -6.15 1.62 5.13
C LYS A 82 -5.35 1.31 6.39
N GLY A 83 -4.67 0.15 6.43
CA GLY A 83 -4.16 -0.45 7.66
C GLY A 83 -5.01 -1.66 8.09
N ILE A 84 -4.40 -2.58 8.84
CA ILE A 84 -5.03 -3.86 9.22
C ILE A 84 -4.98 -4.17 10.71
N TYR A 85 -4.07 -3.57 11.45
CA TYR A 85 -3.88 -3.85 12.88
C TYR A 85 -4.99 -3.22 13.73
N VAL A 86 -5.15 -3.70 14.96
CA VAL A 86 -6.09 -3.12 15.91
C VAL A 86 -5.32 -2.12 16.79
N GLU A 87 -5.29 -0.87 16.34
CA GLU A 87 -4.57 0.22 17.02
C GLU A 87 -5.48 1.00 17.99
N PRO A 88 -4.92 1.63 19.03
CA PRO A 88 -5.69 2.46 19.96
C PRO A 88 -6.19 3.76 19.28
N ALA A 89 -7.32 4.31 19.75
CA ALA A 89 -7.99 5.45 19.11
C ALA A 89 -7.18 6.75 19.19
N GLU A 90 -6.20 6.78 20.09
CA GLU A 90 -5.22 7.83 20.30
C GLU A 90 -4.38 8.03 19.03
N VAL A 91 -3.95 6.94 18.38
CA VAL A 91 -3.05 6.96 17.22
C VAL A 91 -3.75 6.68 15.89
N ALA A 92 -4.94 6.06 15.92
CA ALA A 92 -5.65 5.65 14.71
C ALA A 92 -7.11 6.15 14.68
N PHE A 93 -7.57 6.56 13.49
CA PHE A 93 -8.98 6.77 13.18
C PHE A 93 -9.75 5.46 13.29
N LYS A 94 -10.97 5.52 13.82
CA LYS A 94 -11.80 4.33 14.07
C LYS A 94 -13.05 4.30 13.21
N LYS A 95 -13.53 5.46 12.75
CA LYS A 95 -14.73 5.53 11.90
C LYS A 95 -14.36 5.31 10.44
N TYR A 96 -15.20 4.54 9.76
CA TYR A 96 -15.02 4.25 8.33
C TYR A 96 -14.86 5.51 7.47
N GLN A 97 -15.68 6.53 7.71
CA GLN A 97 -15.63 7.77 6.94
C GLN A 97 -14.32 8.54 7.19
N GLU A 98 -13.90 8.67 8.45
CA GLU A 98 -12.62 9.33 8.82
C GLU A 98 -11.43 8.64 8.12
N ILE A 99 -11.39 7.31 8.10
CA ILE A 99 -10.32 6.53 7.44
C ILE A 99 -10.35 6.75 5.91
N ASN A 100 -11.54 6.80 5.32
CA ASN A 100 -11.70 6.98 3.88
C ASN A 100 -11.33 8.40 3.44
N ASP A 101 -11.73 9.40 4.22
CA ASP A 101 -11.40 10.81 3.96
C ASP A 101 -9.88 11.02 4.09
N HIS A 102 -9.26 10.44 5.12
CA HIS A 102 -7.80 10.49 5.29
C HIS A 102 -7.07 9.76 4.16
N PHE A 103 -7.56 8.61 3.70
CA PHE A 103 -6.98 7.91 2.54
C PHE A 103 -6.95 8.79 1.30
N LEU A 104 -8.05 9.48 1.01
CA LEU A 104 -8.11 10.35 -0.17
C LEU A 104 -7.26 11.61 0.01
N THR A 105 -7.15 12.12 1.24
CA THR A 105 -6.24 13.24 1.59
C THR A 105 -4.78 12.84 1.36
N ASP A 106 -4.37 11.67 1.86
CA ASP A 106 -3.03 11.12 1.65
C ASP A 106 -2.74 10.92 0.15
N LEU A 107 -3.70 10.33 -0.58
CA LEU A 107 -3.55 10.07 -2.02
C LEU A 107 -3.45 11.36 -2.84
N GLU A 108 -4.27 12.35 -2.52
CA GLU A 108 -4.24 13.67 -3.15
C GLU A 108 -2.88 14.33 -2.97
N TYR A 109 -2.33 14.29 -1.75
CA TYR A 109 -0.99 14.81 -1.46
C TYR A 109 0.10 14.12 -2.29
N ILE A 110 0.04 12.78 -2.39
CA ILE A 110 0.99 12.00 -3.19
C ILE A 110 0.93 12.43 -4.67
N PHE A 111 -0.26 12.64 -5.22
CA PHE A 111 -0.43 13.10 -6.60
C PHE A 111 0.04 14.54 -6.83
N GLU A 112 -0.31 15.47 -5.94
CA GLU A 112 0.15 16.86 -5.98
C GLU A 112 1.67 16.96 -6.03
N ASN A 113 2.36 16.10 -5.28
CA ASN A 113 3.80 16.07 -5.18
C ASN A 113 4.48 15.11 -6.17
N LYS A 114 3.74 14.60 -7.16
CA LYS A 114 4.24 13.74 -8.25
C LYS A 114 4.99 12.49 -7.73
N MET A 115 4.58 11.98 -6.59
CA MET A 115 5.04 10.70 -6.05
C MET A 115 4.24 9.56 -6.69
N TYR A 116 4.73 8.31 -6.61
CA TYR A 116 4.05 7.15 -7.19
C TYR A 116 3.22 6.41 -6.13
N PRO A 117 1.87 6.35 -6.23
CA PRO A 117 1.04 5.50 -5.40
C PRO A 117 0.73 4.15 -6.04
N GLY A 118 0.93 3.09 -5.26
CA GLY A 118 0.15 1.87 -5.29
C GLY A 118 -1.12 2.05 -4.46
N ILE A 119 -2.26 2.23 -5.11
CA ILE A 119 -3.57 2.48 -4.50
C ILE A 119 -4.15 1.13 -4.05
N ALA A 120 -3.87 0.72 -2.82
CA ALA A 120 -4.20 -0.62 -2.31
C ALA A 120 -5.54 -0.65 -1.55
N THR A 121 -6.62 -0.88 -2.29
CA THR A 121 -7.98 -0.89 -1.72
C THR A 121 -8.95 -1.77 -2.52
N HIS A 122 -9.94 -2.33 -1.82
CA HIS A 122 -11.12 -3.00 -2.41
C HIS A 122 -12.40 -2.19 -2.18
N ASP A 123 -12.27 -1.00 -1.60
CA ASP A 123 -13.39 -0.14 -1.25
C ASP A 123 -13.79 0.69 -2.47
N LYS A 124 -15.00 0.46 -3.00
CA LYS A 124 -15.50 1.11 -4.22
C LYS A 124 -15.46 2.65 -4.10
N PRO A 125 -16.00 3.27 -3.04
CA PRO A 125 -15.81 4.70 -2.77
C PRO A 125 -14.37 5.22 -2.92
N LEU A 126 -13.37 4.47 -2.45
CA LEU A 126 -11.96 4.89 -2.58
C LEU A 126 -11.43 4.72 -3.99
N VAL A 127 -11.84 3.67 -4.70
CA VAL A 127 -11.50 3.50 -6.13
C VAL A 127 -12.08 4.64 -6.96
N GLU A 128 -13.34 4.99 -6.73
CA GLU A 128 -13.99 6.11 -7.44
C GLU A 128 -13.41 7.48 -7.04
N GLY A 129 -13.04 7.66 -5.76
CA GLY A 129 -12.32 8.85 -5.30
C GLY A 129 -10.94 8.98 -5.95
N ALA A 130 -10.21 7.87 -6.08
CA ALA A 130 -8.94 7.85 -6.79
C ALA A 130 -9.08 8.21 -8.27
N TYR A 131 -10.11 7.75 -8.96
CA TYR A 131 -10.36 8.17 -10.36
C TYR A 131 -10.53 9.69 -10.48
N LYS A 132 -11.31 10.30 -9.57
CA LYS A 132 -11.50 11.75 -9.56
C LYS A 132 -10.18 12.50 -9.34
N LEU A 133 -9.32 12.00 -8.46
CA LEU A 133 -8.01 12.60 -8.22
C LEU A 133 -7.07 12.42 -9.42
N ILE A 134 -7.05 11.24 -10.03
CA ILE A 134 -6.27 10.97 -11.26
C ILE A 134 -6.66 11.96 -12.37
N GLU A 135 -7.96 12.19 -12.56
CA GLU A 135 -8.48 13.17 -13.53
C GLU A 135 -8.12 14.61 -13.13
N LYS A 136 -8.38 15.00 -11.88
CA LYS A 136 -8.09 16.35 -11.35
C LYS A 136 -6.63 16.76 -11.57
N TYR A 137 -5.69 15.85 -11.31
CA TYR A 137 -4.25 16.13 -11.43
C TYR A 137 -3.64 15.70 -12.77
N ASN A 138 -4.44 15.21 -13.72
CA ASN A 138 -3.99 14.67 -15.00
C ASN A 138 -2.84 13.66 -14.86
N VAL A 139 -2.97 12.73 -13.90
CA VAL A 139 -1.87 11.82 -13.53
C VAL A 139 -1.63 10.82 -14.66
N PRO A 140 -0.39 10.72 -15.19
CA PRO A 140 -0.06 9.74 -16.22
C PRO A 140 -0.29 8.30 -15.74
N LYS A 141 -0.70 7.40 -16.65
CA LYS A 141 -1.07 6.01 -16.30
C LYS A 141 0.09 5.18 -15.76
N GLU A 142 1.31 5.59 -16.08
CA GLU A 142 2.57 5.02 -15.62
C GLU A 142 3.01 5.54 -14.25
N MET A 143 2.34 6.56 -13.70
CA MET A 143 2.67 7.18 -12.41
C MET A 143 1.82 6.67 -11.24
N TYR A 144 1.01 5.64 -11.45
CA TYR A 144 0.27 4.96 -10.39
C TYR A 144 -0.08 3.52 -10.77
N GLU A 145 -0.52 2.75 -9.78
CA GLU A 145 -1.21 1.48 -10.01
C GLU A 145 -2.27 1.23 -8.94
N PHE A 146 -3.35 0.55 -9.30
CA PHE A 146 -4.28 -0.01 -8.33
C PHE A 146 -3.75 -1.36 -7.85
N GLN A 147 -4.00 -1.67 -6.57
CA GLN A 147 -3.55 -2.91 -5.96
C GLN A 147 -4.67 -3.59 -5.17
N MET A 148 -4.84 -4.89 -5.38
CA MET A 148 -5.86 -5.69 -4.71
C MET A 148 -5.32 -7.06 -4.31
N LEU A 149 -5.89 -7.65 -3.26
CA LEU A 149 -5.60 -9.01 -2.84
C LEU A 149 -6.15 -10.01 -3.85
N TYR A 150 -5.41 -11.10 -4.05
CA TYR A 150 -5.89 -12.24 -4.83
C TYR A 150 -7.19 -12.81 -4.22
N GLY A 151 -8.13 -13.20 -5.10
CA GLY A 151 -9.44 -13.72 -4.72
C GLY A 151 -10.47 -12.70 -4.21
N VAL A 152 -10.07 -11.46 -3.87
CA VAL A 152 -11.00 -10.45 -3.33
C VAL A 152 -11.55 -9.57 -4.45
N THR A 153 -12.89 -9.38 -4.45
CA THR A 153 -13.65 -8.51 -5.37
C THR A 153 -13.21 -8.57 -6.84
N PRO A 154 -13.29 -9.76 -7.49
CA PRO A 154 -12.81 -9.94 -8.88
C PRO A 154 -13.49 -8.98 -9.87
N GLU A 155 -14.77 -8.70 -9.70
CA GLU A 155 -15.52 -7.76 -10.56
C GLU A 155 -15.00 -6.32 -10.46
N LEU A 156 -14.66 -5.86 -9.25
CA LEU A 156 -14.09 -4.53 -9.07
C LEU A 156 -12.73 -4.45 -9.77
N ARG A 157 -11.89 -5.48 -9.61
CA ARG A 157 -10.60 -5.56 -10.30
C ARG A 157 -10.77 -5.53 -11.82
N LYS A 158 -11.69 -6.33 -12.35
CA LYS A 158 -12.02 -6.38 -13.77
C LYS A 158 -12.42 -4.99 -14.29
N SER A 159 -13.31 -4.30 -13.60
CA SER A 159 -13.73 -2.95 -14.00
C SER A 159 -12.60 -1.91 -14.00
N VAL A 160 -11.63 -2.00 -13.07
CA VAL A 160 -10.45 -1.12 -13.06
C VAL A 160 -9.58 -1.36 -14.29
N VAL A 161 -9.38 -2.62 -14.67
CA VAL A 161 -8.60 -3.01 -15.86
C VAL A 161 -9.34 -2.60 -17.14
N GLU A 162 -10.65 -2.80 -17.22
CA GLU A 162 -11.48 -2.41 -18.38
C GLU A 162 -11.50 -0.89 -18.59
N LYS A 163 -11.42 -0.10 -17.51
CA LYS A 163 -11.20 1.36 -17.56
C LYS A 163 -9.76 1.73 -17.98
N GLY A 164 -8.89 0.75 -18.19
CA GLY A 164 -7.54 0.93 -18.71
C GLY A 164 -6.53 1.43 -17.67
N HIS A 165 -6.76 1.15 -16.39
CA HIS A 165 -5.80 1.46 -15.32
C HIS A 165 -4.91 0.26 -15.01
N ARG A 166 -3.66 0.54 -14.61
CA ARG A 166 -2.71 -0.50 -14.19
C ARG A 166 -3.20 -1.16 -12.90
N MET A 167 -3.21 -2.50 -12.88
CA MET A 167 -3.63 -3.30 -11.73
C MET A 167 -2.52 -4.28 -11.34
N ARG A 168 -2.23 -4.36 -10.04
CA ARG A 168 -1.36 -5.38 -9.45
C ARG A 168 -2.15 -6.20 -8.44
N VAL A 169 -2.03 -7.52 -8.53
CA VAL A 169 -2.66 -8.43 -7.58
C VAL A 169 -1.62 -8.92 -6.56
N TYR A 170 -1.89 -8.75 -5.27
CA TYR A 170 -1.09 -9.29 -4.20
C TYR A 170 -1.42 -10.77 -4.02
N VAL A 171 -0.46 -11.64 -4.37
CA VAL A 171 -0.60 -13.09 -4.36
C VAL A 171 0.32 -13.68 -3.28
N PRO A 172 -0.20 -13.98 -2.08
CA PRO A 172 0.59 -14.69 -1.07
C PRO A 172 0.82 -16.14 -1.52
N PHE A 173 1.99 -16.69 -1.23
CA PHE A 173 2.35 -18.09 -1.50
C PHE A 173 3.21 -18.66 -0.37
N GLY A 174 3.27 -19.98 -0.25
CA GLY A 174 4.07 -20.69 0.78
C GLY A 174 3.27 -21.69 1.61
N SER A 175 3.98 -22.57 2.33
CA SER A 175 3.38 -23.67 3.10
C SER A 175 2.59 -23.20 4.33
N GLN A 176 2.89 -22.01 4.86
CA GLN A 176 2.24 -21.44 6.04
C GLN A 176 1.04 -20.53 5.71
N TRP A 177 0.45 -20.66 4.52
CA TRP A 177 -0.68 -19.82 4.08
C TRP A 177 -1.86 -19.83 5.06
N PHE A 178 -2.15 -20.96 5.72
CA PHE A 178 -3.26 -21.07 6.66
C PHE A 178 -3.04 -20.22 7.92
N ALA A 179 -1.82 -20.21 8.48
CA ALA A 179 -1.45 -19.37 9.61
C ALA A 179 -1.49 -17.88 9.24
N TYR A 180 -1.00 -17.54 8.05
CA TYR A 180 -1.05 -16.18 7.49
C TYR A 180 -2.49 -15.68 7.33
N SER A 181 -3.35 -16.48 6.70
CA SER A 181 -4.77 -16.15 6.55
C SER A 181 -5.43 -16.02 7.93
N THR A 182 -5.31 -17.02 8.80
CA THR A 182 -5.95 -17.02 10.14
C THR A 182 -5.51 -15.87 11.05
N ARG A 183 -4.26 -15.39 10.98
CA ARG A 183 -3.82 -14.20 11.73
C ARG A 183 -4.55 -12.94 11.25
N ARG A 184 -4.65 -12.75 9.92
CA ARG A 184 -5.45 -11.68 9.32
C ARG A 184 -6.96 -11.83 9.56
N LEU A 185 -7.46 -13.06 9.71
CA LEU A 185 -8.85 -13.33 10.09
C LEU A 185 -9.13 -12.93 11.55
N LYS A 186 -8.19 -13.14 12.47
CA LYS A 186 -8.31 -12.78 13.90
C LYS A 186 -8.17 -11.28 14.16
N GLU A 187 -7.33 -10.59 13.39
CA GLU A 187 -7.11 -9.13 13.52
C GLU A 187 -8.29 -8.31 12.97
N ASN A 188 -9.09 -8.85 12.03
CA ASN A 188 -10.29 -8.16 11.53
C ASN A 188 -11.42 -9.15 11.11
N PRO A 189 -12.31 -9.55 12.04
CA PRO A 189 -13.35 -10.56 11.78
C PRO A 189 -14.37 -10.15 10.70
N ARG A 190 -14.52 -8.86 10.37
CA ARG A 190 -15.39 -8.42 9.26
C ARG A 190 -14.74 -8.68 7.90
N MET A 191 -13.44 -8.41 7.76
CA MET A 191 -12.65 -8.73 6.56
C MET A 191 -12.43 -10.24 6.39
N ALA A 192 -12.48 -10.98 7.50
CA ALA A 192 -12.29 -12.42 7.53
C ALA A 192 -13.30 -13.19 6.65
N SER A 193 -14.56 -12.79 6.71
CA SER A 193 -15.64 -13.41 5.92
C SER A 193 -15.42 -13.28 4.41
N LEU A 194 -14.84 -12.15 3.95
CA LEU A 194 -14.55 -11.88 2.54
C LEU A 194 -13.33 -12.69 2.04
N ILE A 195 -12.28 -12.81 2.86
CA ILE A 195 -11.07 -13.57 2.52
C ILE A 195 -11.34 -15.08 2.54
N ILE A 196 -12.10 -15.59 3.53
CA ILE A 196 -12.51 -17.00 3.57
C ILE A 196 -13.38 -17.34 2.35
N LYS A 197 -14.35 -16.47 2.01
CA LYS A 197 -15.17 -16.71 0.81
C LYS A 197 -14.33 -16.77 -0.46
N ALA A 198 -13.38 -15.86 -0.62
CA ALA A 198 -12.44 -15.82 -1.75
C ALA A 198 -11.53 -17.06 -1.87
N LEU A 199 -11.15 -17.67 -0.75
CA LEU A 199 -10.27 -18.85 -0.72
C LEU A 199 -11.02 -20.18 -0.88
N PHE A 200 -12.27 -20.26 -0.40
CA PHE A 200 -13.06 -21.51 -0.39
C PHE A 200 -14.11 -21.60 -1.50
N PHE A 201 -14.64 -20.48 -1.97
CA PHE A 201 -15.60 -20.45 -3.08
C PHE A 201 -14.86 -20.00 -4.34
N ARG A 202 -14.14 -20.94 -4.97
CA ARG A 202 -13.80 -20.82 -6.39
C ARG A 202 -15.11 -20.81 -7.19
N GLY A 203 -15.41 -19.67 -7.80
CA GLY A 203 -16.57 -19.43 -8.66
C GLY A 203 -16.63 -17.97 -9.02
#